data_AF-A0A2P4EQ63-F1
#
_entry.id   AF-A0A2P4EQ63-F1
#
_cell.length_a   1.000
_cell.length_b   1.000
_cell.length_c   1.000
_cell.angle_alpha   90.00
_cell.angle_beta   90.00
_cell.angle_gamma   90.00
#
_symmetry.space_group_name_H-M   'P 1'
#
loop_
_entity.id
_entity.type
_entity.pdbx_description
1 polymer ?
#
loop_
_entity_poly.entity_id
_entity_poly.type
_entity_poly.pdbx_seq_one_letter_code
_entity_poly.pdbx_strand_id
1 'polypeptide(L)'
;MNVEKLIEQLGGKKVHGYKIWYVKGKYIEAERHTVYEHEGILRDPTFNVDGEQKILFVRDSKDTKGYDDRPLKIREGFTQKARLLANQLNERDTGVITLSKEESWDVMPSYEDWLAGNRQPNMWAAPKS
;
A
#
# COMPACT_ATOMS: atom_id res chain seq x y z
N MET A 1 -5.72 8.65 -3.68
CA MET A 1 -5.21 9.98 -4.03
C MET A 1 -4.41 9.98 -5.34
N ASN A 2 -3.20 9.39 -5.42
CA ASN A 2 -2.38 9.41 -6.67
C ASN A 2 -3.11 8.86 -7.90
N VAL A 3 -3.79 7.72 -7.72
CA VAL A 3 -4.60 7.13 -8.78
C VAL A 3 -5.74 8.06 -9.22
N GLU A 4 -6.32 8.83 -8.29
CA GLU A 4 -7.40 9.79 -8.62
C GLU A 4 -6.87 10.91 -9.50
N LYS A 5 -5.69 11.45 -9.17
CA LYS A 5 -5.00 12.47 -9.96
C LYS A 5 -4.61 11.99 -11.35
N LEU A 6 -4.11 10.76 -11.46
CA LEU A 6 -3.82 10.16 -12.77
C LEU A 6 -5.08 9.98 -13.62
N ILE A 7 -6.21 9.61 -13.00
CA ILE A 7 -7.48 9.48 -13.72
C ILE A 7 -7.99 10.84 -14.20
N GLU A 8 -7.90 11.88 -13.37
CA GLU A 8 -8.26 13.25 -13.76
C GLU A 8 -7.47 13.72 -14.99
N GLN A 9 -6.21 13.32 -15.13
CA GLN A 9 -5.32 13.75 -16.21
C GLN A 9 -5.38 12.85 -17.46
N LEU A 10 -5.51 11.53 -17.29
CA LEU A 10 -5.29 10.53 -18.34
C LEU A 10 -6.50 9.62 -18.61
N GLY A 11 -7.60 9.80 -17.88
CA GLY A 11 -8.75 8.87 -17.92
C GLY A 11 -8.44 7.54 -17.24
N GLY A 12 -9.09 6.44 -17.62
CA GLY A 12 -8.87 5.13 -16.99
C GLY A 12 -9.71 4.93 -15.72
N LYS A 13 -9.33 3.95 -14.89
CA LYS A 13 -10.13 3.56 -13.70
C LYS A 13 -9.27 3.09 -12.53
N LYS A 14 -9.85 3.19 -11.33
CA LYS A 14 -9.26 2.63 -10.10
C LYS A 14 -9.48 1.13 -10.08
N VAL A 15 -8.49 0.42 -9.57
CA VAL A 15 -8.60 -1.01 -9.28
C VAL A 15 -8.14 -1.23 -7.86
N HIS A 16 -9.02 -1.81 -7.05
CA HIS A 16 -8.67 -2.15 -5.68
C HIS A 16 -8.24 -3.61 -5.58
N GLY A 17 -7.30 -3.87 -4.67
CA GLY A 17 -6.78 -5.20 -4.44
C GLY A 17 -5.85 -5.22 -3.23
N TYR A 18 -4.86 -6.08 -3.30
CA TYR A 18 -3.83 -6.22 -2.28
C TYR A 18 -2.44 -6.24 -2.91
N LYS A 19 -1.52 -5.44 -2.37
CA LYS A 19 -0.08 -5.59 -2.58
C LYS A 19 0.41 -6.72 -1.67
N ILE A 20 1.16 -7.66 -2.23
CA ILE A 20 1.55 -8.90 -1.56
C ILE A 20 3.06 -8.93 -1.30
N TRP A 21 3.45 -9.19 -0.05
CA TRP A 21 4.80 -9.62 0.31
C TRP A 21 4.76 -11.08 0.72
N TYR A 22 5.69 -11.88 0.18
CA TYR A 22 5.71 -13.32 0.42
C TYR A 22 7.13 -13.81 0.69
N VAL A 23 7.30 -14.49 1.82
CA VAL A 23 8.49 -15.27 2.13
C VAL A 23 8.14 -16.74 1.98
N LYS A 24 8.73 -17.39 0.99
CA LYS A 24 8.40 -18.77 0.58
C LYS A 24 8.28 -19.72 1.77
N GLY A 25 7.08 -20.27 1.95
CA GLY A 25 6.75 -21.26 2.99
C GLY A 25 6.81 -20.74 4.42
N LYS A 26 6.90 -19.43 4.65
CA LYS A 26 7.09 -18.86 5.99
C LYS A 26 6.07 -17.79 6.36
N TYR A 27 5.82 -16.85 5.47
CA TYR A 27 5.05 -15.65 5.79
C TYR A 27 4.42 -15.06 4.53
N ILE A 28 3.21 -14.51 4.67
CA ILE A 28 2.57 -13.68 3.66
C ILE A 28 1.94 -12.46 4.33
N GLU A 29 2.09 -11.30 3.70
CA GLU A 29 1.39 -10.06 4.04
C GLU A 29 0.66 -9.55 2.81
N ALA A 30 -0.58 -9.13 3.02
CA ALA A 30 -1.41 -8.48 2.04
C ALA A 30 -1.82 -7.11 2.60
N GLU A 31 -1.41 -6.04 1.94
CA GLU A 31 -1.82 -4.67 2.25
C GLU A 31 -2.81 -4.18 1.21
N ARG A 32 -3.92 -3.61 1.67
CA ARG A 32 -4.96 -3.06 0.82
C ARG A 32 -4.34 -1.97 -0.04
N HIS A 33 -4.53 -2.07 -1.36
CA HIS A 33 -3.87 -1.19 -2.30
C HIS A 33 -4.79 -0.77 -3.44
N THR A 34 -4.54 0.41 -3.98
CA THR A 34 -5.23 0.92 -5.17
C THR A 34 -4.22 1.17 -6.28
N VAL A 35 -4.45 0.55 -7.43
CA VAL A 35 -3.66 0.76 -8.65
C VAL A 35 -4.50 1.43 -9.73
N TYR A 36 -3.80 2.05 -10.68
CA TYR A 36 -4.37 2.66 -11.87
C TYR A 36 -4.48 1.63 -13.00
N GLU A 37 -5.63 1.54 -13.67
CA GLU A 37 -5.81 0.74 -14.89
C GLU A 37 -6.14 1.63 -16.08
N HIS A 38 -5.40 1.44 -17.18
CA HIS A 38 -5.66 2.08 -18.47
C HIS A 38 -5.32 1.11 -19.59
N GLU A 39 -6.27 0.90 -20.51
CA GLU A 39 -6.12 -0.03 -21.65
C GLU A 39 -5.65 -1.45 -21.23
N GLY A 40 -6.16 -1.93 -20.08
CA GLY A 40 -5.81 -3.24 -19.53
C GLY A 40 -4.44 -3.32 -18.84
N ILE A 41 -3.69 -2.21 -18.78
CA ILE A 41 -2.39 -2.14 -18.10
C ILE A 41 -2.58 -1.59 -16.69
N LEU A 42 -2.10 -2.33 -15.70
CA LEU A 42 -2.05 -1.90 -14.30
C LEU A 42 -0.75 -1.17 -13.98
N ARG A 43 -0.85 -0.03 -13.30
CA ARG A 43 0.29 0.76 -12.79
C ARG A 43 0.06 1.16 -11.34
N ASP A 44 1.09 0.98 -10.53
CA ASP A 44 1.14 1.50 -9.17
C ASP A 44 1.87 2.85 -9.17
N PRO A 45 1.19 3.97 -8.91
CA PRO A 45 1.81 5.29 -8.88
C PRO A 45 2.42 5.64 -7.51
N THR A 46 2.54 4.67 -6.60
CA THR A 46 3.16 4.88 -5.29
C THR A 46 4.68 4.75 -5.39
N PHE A 47 5.39 5.73 -4.83
CA PHE A 47 6.84 5.71 -4.69
C PHE A 47 7.25 4.75 -3.57
N ASN A 48 7.51 3.49 -3.91
CA ASN A 48 7.90 2.48 -2.93
C ASN A 48 9.23 2.85 -2.24
N VAL A 49 9.25 2.66 -0.92
CA VAL A 49 10.38 3.02 -0.03
C VAL A 49 11.65 2.26 -0.39
N ASP A 50 11.52 0.98 -0.73
CA ASP A 50 12.65 0.11 -0.99
C ASP A 50 13.20 0.23 -2.43
N GLY A 51 12.67 1.18 -3.22
CA GLY A 51 13.04 1.36 -4.62
C GLY A 51 12.43 0.31 -5.56
N GLU A 52 11.49 -0.51 -5.08
CA GLU A 52 10.80 -1.53 -5.86
C GLU A 52 10.11 -0.92 -7.10
N GLN A 53 10.49 -1.39 -8.29
CA GLN A 53 9.88 -0.97 -9.56
C GLN A 53 8.65 -1.80 -9.95
N LYS A 54 8.41 -2.93 -9.28
CA LYS A 54 7.30 -3.85 -9.54
C LYS A 54 6.79 -4.40 -8.22
N ILE A 55 5.48 -4.61 -8.16
CA ILE A 55 4.79 -5.22 -7.03
C ILE A 55 4.05 -6.47 -7.47
N LEU A 56 3.87 -7.42 -6.54
CA LEU A 56 2.87 -8.47 -6.71
C LEU A 56 1.51 -7.92 -6.25
N PHE A 57 0.56 -7.84 -7.17
CA PHE A 57 -0.78 -7.30 -6.91
C PHE A 57 -1.85 -8.35 -7.21
N VAL A 58 -2.79 -8.50 -6.28
CA VAL A 58 -3.97 -9.36 -6.44
C VAL A 58 -5.21 -8.49 -6.43
N ARG A 59 -5.91 -8.43 -7.56
CA ARG A 59 -7.18 -7.68 -7.69
C ARG A 59 -8.24 -8.26 -6.77
N ASP A 60 -9.02 -7.40 -6.12
CA ASP A 60 -10.18 -7.85 -5.35
C ASP A 60 -11.25 -8.38 -6.32
N SER A 61 -11.63 -9.64 -6.12
CA SER A 61 -12.70 -10.29 -6.90
C SER A 61 -14.07 -9.60 -6.75
N LYS A 62 -14.27 -8.80 -5.70
CA LYS A 62 -15.52 -8.06 -5.44
C LYS A 62 -15.23 -6.57 -5.26
N ASP A 63 -14.86 -5.92 -6.35
CA ASP A 63 -14.58 -4.47 -6.44
C ASP A 63 -15.81 -3.57 -6.14
N THR A 64 -16.98 -4.16 -5.86
CA THR A 64 -18.25 -3.44 -5.65
C THR A 64 -18.35 -2.71 -4.31
N LYS A 65 -17.39 -2.92 -3.40
CA LYS A 65 -17.45 -2.46 -2.01
C LYS A 65 -16.44 -1.36 -1.66
N GLY A 66 -15.75 -0.77 -2.65
CA GLY A 66 -14.82 0.32 -2.39
C GLY A 66 -13.58 -0.09 -1.59
N TYR A 67 -12.76 0.89 -1.21
CA TYR A 67 -11.46 0.65 -0.59
C TYR A 67 -11.58 0.19 0.87
N ASP A 68 -12.41 0.90 1.65
CA ASP A 68 -12.49 0.80 3.12
C ASP A 68 -13.30 -0.40 3.64
N ASP A 69 -14.08 -1.09 2.79
CA ASP A 69 -14.89 -2.25 3.19
C ASP A 69 -14.05 -3.53 3.41
N ARG A 70 -12.73 -3.44 3.28
CA ARG A 70 -11.79 -4.55 3.36
C ARG A 70 -10.72 -4.27 4.40
N PRO A 71 -10.20 -5.30 5.10
CA PRO A 71 -9.10 -5.12 6.03
C PRO A 71 -7.90 -4.45 5.35
N LEU A 72 -7.35 -3.42 5.99
CA LEU A 72 -6.18 -2.67 5.51
C LEU A 72 -4.96 -3.58 5.38
N LYS A 73 -4.76 -4.50 6.34
CA LYS A 73 -3.67 -5.48 6.30
C LYS A 73 -4.14 -6.84 6.77
N ILE A 74 -3.61 -7.88 6.12
CA ILE A 74 -3.80 -9.28 6.49
C ILE A 74 -2.42 -9.93 6.51
N ARG A 75 -2.08 -10.62 7.60
CA ARG A 75 -0.79 -11.30 7.76
C ARG A 75 -1.03 -12.73 8.20
N GLU A 76 -0.32 -13.65 7.57
CA GLU A 76 -0.34 -15.07 7.94
C GLU A 76 1.09 -15.61 8.05
N GLY A 77 1.37 -16.24 9.19
CA GLY A 77 2.64 -16.92 9.45
C GLY A 77 2.47 -18.43 9.38
N PHE A 78 3.25 -19.10 8.53
CA PHE A 78 3.21 -20.57 8.36
C PHE A 78 4.12 -21.31 9.35
N THR A 79 5.00 -20.60 10.04
CA THR A 79 5.88 -21.13 11.10
C THR A 79 5.57 -20.45 12.43
N GLN A 80 5.92 -21.07 13.56
CA GLN A 80 5.71 -20.45 14.88
C GLN A 80 6.36 -19.05 14.99
N LYS A 81 7.61 -18.92 14.53
CA LYS A 81 8.31 -17.62 14.50
C LYS A 81 7.58 -16.59 13.65
N ALA A 82 7.07 -16.98 12.48
CA ALA A 82 6.33 -16.07 11.61
C ALA A 82 4.96 -15.68 12.18
N ARG A 83 4.27 -16.56 12.91
CA ARG A 83 3.02 -16.22 13.61
C ARG A 83 3.26 -15.17 14.70
N LEU A 84 4.33 -15.35 15.49
CA LEU A 84 4.73 -14.37 16.50
C LEU A 84 5.06 -13.02 15.86
N LEU A 85 5.80 -13.02 14.74
CA LEU A 85 6.09 -11.79 13.98
C LEU A 85 4.81 -11.12 13.48
N ALA A 86 3.88 -11.88 12.88
CA ALA A 86 2.62 -11.34 12.38
C ALA A 86 1.81 -10.65 13.49
N ASN A 87 1.73 -11.26 14.67
CA ASN A 87 1.05 -10.66 15.83
C ASN A 87 1.73 -9.37 16.29
N GLN A 88 3.06 -9.37 16.41
CA GLN A 88 3.82 -8.18 16.80
C GLN A 88 3.63 -7.02 15.80
N LEU A 89 3.60 -7.30 14.51
CA LEU A 89 3.34 -6.28 13.48
C LEU A 89 1.91 -5.75 13.55
N ASN A 90 0.92 -6.63 13.77
CA ASN A 90 -0.47 -6.22 13.96
C ASN A 90 -0.64 -5.33 15.21
N GLU A 91 0.03 -5.65 16.31
CA GLU A 91 0.03 -4.82 17.52
C GLU A 91 0.65 -3.45 17.26
N ARG A 92 1.77 -3.40 16.53
CA ARG A 92 2.45 -2.15 16.16
C ARG A 92 1.56 -1.24 15.32
N ASP A 93 0.77 -1.83 14.42
CA ASP A 93 -0.10 -1.07 13.52
C ASP A 93 -1.27 -0.38 14.25
N THR A 94 -1.60 -0.79 15.47
CA THR A 94 -2.66 -0.13 16.27
C THR A 94 -2.34 1.34 16.60
N GLY A 95 -1.06 1.73 16.58
CA GLY A 95 -0.61 3.11 16.82
C GLY A 95 -0.37 3.93 15.54
N VAL A 96 -0.66 3.39 14.36
CA VAL A 96 -0.43 4.06 13.07
C VAL A 96 -1.62 4.96 12.77
N ILE A 97 -1.34 6.22 12.43
CA ILE A 97 -2.35 7.16 11.96
C ILE A 97 -2.42 7.14 10.43
N THR A 98 -3.63 7.26 9.90
CA THR A 98 -3.87 7.47 8.47
C THR A 98 -4.01 8.96 8.23
N LEU A 99 -3.15 9.54 7.40
CA LEU A 99 -3.27 10.94 6.98
C LEU A 99 -4.50 11.13 6.11
N SER A 100 -5.08 12.33 6.14
CA SER A 100 -6.08 12.74 5.14
C SER A 100 -5.48 12.72 3.73
N LYS A 101 -6.35 12.81 2.71
CA LYS A 101 -5.89 12.89 1.31
C LYS A 101 -5.05 14.14 1.10
N GLU A 102 -5.46 15.26 1.66
CA GLU A 102 -4.79 16.54 1.54
C GLU A 102 -3.41 16.49 2.19
N GLU A 103 -3.32 16.04 3.44
CA GLU A 103 -2.05 15.87 4.15
C GLU A 103 -1.12 14.88 3.43
N SER A 104 -1.67 13.78 2.92
CA SER A 104 -0.89 12.80 2.15
C SER A 104 -0.33 13.39 0.85
N TRP A 105 -1.02 14.34 0.22
CA TRP A 105 -0.56 14.99 -1.00
C TRP A 105 0.63 15.91 -0.72
N ASP A 106 0.51 16.72 0.33
CA ASP A 106 1.49 17.75 0.67
C ASP A 106 2.84 17.19 1.10
N VAL A 107 2.86 15.98 1.65
CA VAL A 107 4.09 15.32 2.10
C VAL A 107 4.71 14.41 1.03
N MET A 108 4.01 14.10 -0.05
CA MET A 108 4.52 13.13 -1.02
C MET A 108 5.80 13.61 -1.71
N PRO A 109 6.78 12.71 -1.92
CA PRO A 109 8.00 13.08 -2.60
C PRO A 109 7.71 13.27 -4.09
N SER A 110 8.42 14.19 -4.73
CA SER A 110 8.43 14.26 -6.18
C SER A 110 9.13 13.04 -6.77
N TYR A 111 8.92 12.77 -8.07
CA TYR A 111 9.66 11.70 -8.74
C TYR A 111 11.18 11.96 -8.73
N GLU A 112 11.59 13.22 -8.85
CA GLU A 112 13.00 13.63 -8.80
C GLU A 112 13.60 13.36 -7.42
N ASP A 113 12.87 13.70 -6.34
CA ASP A 113 13.26 13.38 -4.97
C ASP A 113 13.41 11.88 -4.76
N TRP A 114 12.46 11.09 -5.29
CA TRP A 114 12.54 9.64 -5.20
C TRP A 114 13.75 9.08 -5.99
N LEU A 115 14.07 9.61 -7.17
CA LEU A 115 15.30 9.21 -7.88
C LEU A 115 16.57 9.60 -7.12
N ALA A 116 16.57 10.73 -6.41
CA ALA A 116 17.69 11.21 -5.60
C ALA A 116 17.93 10.40 -4.31
N GLY A 117 17.08 9.42 -4.00
CA GLY A 117 17.22 8.61 -2.79
C GLY A 117 16.35 9.08 -1.61
N ASN A 118 15.60 10.18 -1.76
CA ASN A 118 14.65 10.61 -0.74
C ASN A 118 13.50 9.61 -0.67
N ARG A 119 13.17 9.14 0.54
CA ARG A 119 12.11 8.17 0.77
C ARG A 119 11.14 8.72 1.79
N GLN A 120 9.86 8.45 1.57
CA GLN A 120 8.83 8.72 2.55
C GLN A 120 8.53 7.48 3.38
N PRO A 121 8.35 7.60 4.71
CA PRO A 121 7.97 6.46 5.53
C PRO A 121 6.56 5.96 5.14
N ASN A 122 6.40 4.63 5.06
CA ASN A 122 5.09 4.00 4.80
C ASN A 122 4.11 4.10 5.98
N MET A 123 4.56 4.56 7.15
CA MET A 123 3.73 4.65 8.35
C MET A 123 4.02 5.95 9.09
N TRP A 124 2.95 6.63 9.49
CA TRP A 124 2.99 7.81 10.34
C TRP A 124 2.60 7.38 11.75
N ALA A 125 3.48 7.61 12.72
CA ALA A 125 3.18 7.37 14.12
C ALA A 125 2.41 8.58 14.68
N ALA A 126 1.43 8.34 15.56
CA ALA A 126 0.85 9.42 16.35
C ALA A 126 1.97 10.13 17.15
N PRO A 127 1.95 11.47 17.26
CA PRO A 127 2.88 12.17 18.14
C PRO A 127 2.71 11.64 19.57
N LYS A 128 3.83 11.35 20.25
CA LYS A 128 3.80 10.96 21.66
C LYS A 128 3.30 12.17 22.47
N SER A 129 2.16 12.01 23.13
CA SER A 129 1.66 12.93 24.16
C SER A 129 2.59 13.02 25.36
#